data_AF-A0A2E4I6S4-F1
#
_entry.id   AF-A0A2E4I6S4-F1
#
_cell.length_a   1.000
_cell.length_b   1.000
_cell.length_c   1.000
_cell.angle_alpha   90.00
_cell.angle_beta   90.00
_cell.angle_gamma   90.00
#
_symmetry.space_group_name_H-M   'P 1'
#
loop_
_entity.id
_entity.type
_entity.pdbx_description
1 polymer ?
#
loop_
_entity_poly.entity_id
_entity_poly.type
_entity_poly.pdbx_seq_one_letter_code
_entity_poly.pdbx_strand_id
1 'polypeptide(L)'
;MAFTTKITSYAGDLTGLDATNALRVAVDHTLGVVKKANPMVLSQFSHAVRVELTLGTGYNLRDNNVFDVVKVERMSRIAQPVSPETIYQVQDSASIYYAQEYSPAYTIDFESNLRIFPDTSATKKAVIYVIFDSNGKTVDDNAETIKDNAYNLYGVNYSILVEKFPDIWKDYVILHASELLLLEKMVDFSKKLPTDLDADTTLFDQIADVALSITYTFPSADYQDALDKAKSLMDSTGSIGGDGTVLSAQQWLEDEDEDMVRSTLEAVQAELGRAGAILGEFNAEINAKVTQKSQVLQEFQANIQKKMGLYDKIIQKLSTDYQWVASQIQLVQAKKQEFIQAQGGGGMSDNPEEGQI
;
A
#
# COMPACT_ATOMS: atom_id res chain seq x y z
N MET A 1 -1.92 -27.35 10.64
CA MET A 1 -2.29 -25.96 10.95
C MET A 1 -1.68 -25.11 9.84
N ALA A 2 -2.45 -24.50 8.94
CA ALA A 2 -1.90 -23.97 7.68
C ALA A 2 -0.65 -23.08 7.83
N PHE A 3 0.25 -23.04 6.82
CA PHE A 3 1.42 -22.16 6.83
C PHE A 3 1.02 -20.70 7.06
N THR A 4 -0.03 -20.22 6.41
CA THR A 4 -0.60 -18.88 6.59
C THR A 4 -1.04 -18.61 8.03
N THR A 5 -1.53 -19.62 8.75
CA THR A 5 -1.88 -19.47 10.17
C THR A 5 -0.62 -19.24 11.02
N LYS A 6 0.45 -19.99 10.75
CA LYS A 6 1.75 -19.79 11.42
C LYS A 6 2.37 -18.45 11.05
N ILE A 7 2.30 -18.04 9.78
CA ILE A 7 2.74 -16.72 9.32
C ILE A 7 1.96 -15.62 10.06
N THR A 8 0.64 -15.75 10.20
CA THR A 8 -0.21 -14.79 10.93
C THR A 8 0.24 -14.59 12.38
N SER A 9 0.81 -15.62 13.02
CA SER A 9 1.32 -15.50 14.40
C SER A 9 2.53 -14.55 14.52
N TYR A 10 3.28 -14.34 13.44
CA TYR A 10 4.44 -13.45 13.37
C TYR A 10 4.11 -12.13 12.67
N ALA A 11 3.46 -12.22 11.51
CA ALA A 11 3.17 -11.08 10.66
C ALA A 11 1.85 -10.38 11.00
N GLY A 12 1.00 -10.97 11.85
CA GLY A 12 -0.34 -10.45 12.16
C GLY A 12 -1.31 -10.62 10.99
N ASP A 13 -2.32 -9.75 10.90
CA ASP A 13 -3.34 -9.80 9.84
C ASP A 13 -2.72 -9.77 8.43
N LEU A 14 -3.13 -10.70 7.56
CA LEU A 14 -2.59 -10.86 6.20
C LEU A 14 -3.51 -10.25 5.13
N THR A 15 -4.58 -9.55 5.53
CA THR A 15 -5.53 -8.95 4.60
C THR A 15 -4.83 -8.01 3.60
N GLY A 16 -4.99 -8.31 2.30
CA GLY A 16 -4.39 -7.53 1.20
C GLY A 16 -2.96 -7.91 0.84
N LEU A 17 -2.39 -8.94 1.47
CA LEU A 17 -1.02 -9.41 1.21
C LEU A 17 -1.00 -10.76 0.48
N ASP A 18 0.02 -10.99 -0.35
CA ASP A 18 0.18 -12.24 -1.11
C ASP A 18 1.08 -13.24 -0.37
N ALA A 19 0.49 -13.93 0.62
CA ALA A 19 1.18 -14.96 1.39
C ALA A 19 1.66 -16.15 0.54
N THR A 20 0.98 -16.46 -0.56
CA THR A 20 1.35 -17.56 -1.47
C THR A 20 2.67 -17.23 -2.17
N ASN A 21 2.78 -16.02 -2.71
CA ASN A 21 4.02 -15.55 -3.32
C ASN A 21 5.16 -15.45 -2.31
N ALA A 22 4.89 -14.93 -1.11
CA ALA A 22 5.90 -14.85 -0.04
C ALA A 22 6.46 -16.23 0.35
N LEU A 23 5.59 -17.24 0.47
CA LEU A 23 6.01 -18.62 0.71
C LEU A 23 6.88 -19.16 -0.43
N ARG A 24 6.49 -18.90 -1.69
CA ARG A 24 7.24 -19.34 -2.87
C ARG A 24 8.66 -18.76 -2.89
N VAL A 25 8.78 -17.44 -2.70
CA VAL A 25 10.09 -16.75 -2.62
C VAL A 25 10.90 -17.27 -1.42
N ALA A 26 10.25 -17.55 -0.29
CA ALA A 26 10.92 -18.07 0.89
C ALA A 26 11.47 -19.49 0.72
N VAL A 27 10.87 -20.32 -0.14
CA VAL A 27 11.44 -21.62 -0.51
C VAL A 27 12.79 -21.43 -1.21
N ASP A 28 12.87 -20.56 -2.22
CA ASP A 28 14.12 -20.32 -2.95
C ASP A 28 15.20 -19.71 -2.05
N HIS A 29 14.80 -18.75 -1.21
CA HIS A 29 15.71 -18.16 -0.22
C HIS A 29 16.26 -19.22 0.73
N THR A 30 15.41 -20.12 1.23
CA THR A 30 15.81 -21.22 2.12
C THR A 30 16.82 -22.13 1.43
N LEU A 31 16.57 -22.53 0.18
CA LEU A 31 17.51 -23.35 -0.59
C LEU A 31 18.86 -22.64 -0.80
N GLY A 32 18.85 -21.33 -1.06
CA GLY A 32 20.05 -20.50 -1.17
C GLY A 32 20.86 -20.47 0.13
N VAL A 33 20.18 -20.25 1.26
CA VAL A 33 20.81 -20.30 2.60
C VAL A 33 21.41 -21.67 2.84
N VAL A 34 20.67 -22.76 2.64
CA VAL A 34 21.17 -24.14 2.82
C VAL A 34 22.40 -24.40 1.95
N LYS A 35 22.35 -23.99 0.67
CA LYS A 35 23.44 -24.19 -0.29
C LYS A 35 24.73 -23.53 0.18
N LYS A 36 24.64 -22.31 0.69
CA LYS A 36 25.80 -21.55 1.19
C LYS A 36 26.28 -22.08 2.54
N ALA A 37 25.33 -22.34 3.43
CA ALA A 37 25.56 -22.80 4.79
C ALA A 37 26.21 -24.18 4.82
N ASN A 38 25.49 -25.17 4.32
CA ASN A 38 25.91 -26.55 4.38
C ASN A 38 25.47 -27.28 3.09
N PRO A 39 26.29 -27.21 2.02
CA PRO A 39 26.00 -27.88 0.77
C PRO A 39 25.74 -29.39 0.91
N MET A 40 26.24 -30.03 1.97
CA MET A 40 25.99 -31.46 2.19
C MET A 40 24.52 -31.75 2.54
N VAL A 41 23.85 -30.80 3.21
CA VAL A 41 22.43 -30.94 3.60
C VAL A 41 21.52 -30.84 2.39
N LEU A 42 21.95 -30.20 1.29
CA LEU A 42 21.21 -30.17 0.02
C LEU A 42 20.84 -31.57 -0.49
N SER A 43 21.65 -32.59 -0.18
CA SER A 43 21.33 -33.97 -0.53
C SER A 43 19.99 -34.47 0.03
N GLN A 44 19.53 -33.92 1.16
CA GLN A 44 18.24 -34.23 1.78
C GLN A 44 17.06 -33.67 0.98
N PHE A 45 17.27 -32.55 0.27
CA PHE A 45 16.29 -31.91 -0.61
C PHE A 45 16.28 -32.55 -2.01
N SER A 46 17.26 -33.41 -2.31
CA SER A 46 17.51 -33.88 -3.66
C SER A 46 16.55 -34.98 -4.10
N HIS A 47 16.29 -34.98 -5.40
CA HIS A 47 15.45 -35.91 -6.10
C HIS A 47 16.21 -36.55 -7.26
N ALA A 48 16.23 -37.88 -7.33
CA ALA A 48 16.72 -38.59 -8.51
C ALA A 48 15.77 -38.44 -9.72
N VAL A 49 16.22 -37.77 -10.77
CA VAL A 49 15.55 -37.59 -12.07
C VAL A 49 16.36 -38.28 -13.15
N ARG A 50 15.69 -38.94 -14.09
CA ARG A 50 16.37 -39.59 -15.21
C ARG A 50 16.33 -38.66 -16.41
N VAL A 51 17.50 -38.32 -16.94
CA VAL A 51 17.60 -37.41 -18.08
C VAL A 51 18.01 -38.16 -19.33
N GLU A 52 17.34 -37.80 -20.42
CA GLU A 52 17.76 -38.13 -21.77
C GLU A 52 18.57 -36.93 -22.27
N LEU A 53 19.83 -37.18 -22.63
CA LEU A 53 20.69 -36.14 -23.17
C LEU A 53 20.46 -36.06 -24.68
N THR A 54 20.11 -34.87 -25.14
CA THR A 54 20.12 -34.58 -26.56
C THR A 54 21.58 -34.37 -26.99
N LEU A 55 22.00 -35.10 -28.04
CA LEU A 55 23.34 -35.01 -28.61
C LEU A 55 23.72 -33.55 -28.88
N GLY A 56 24.87 -33.12 -28.36
CA GLY A 56 25.43 -31.79 -28.58
C GLY A 56 24.85 -30.64 -27.75
N THR A 57 23.59 -30.71 -27.30
CA THR A 57 22.93 -29.62 -26.53
C THR A 57 22.85 -29.87 -25.02
N GLY A 58 22.91 -31.14 -24.58
CA GLY A 58 22.79 -31.47 -23.15
C GLY A 58 21.35 -31.38 -22.61
N TYR A 59 21.22 -31.33 -21.28
CA TYR A 59 19.95 -31.18 -20.57
C TYR A 59 19.86 -29.79 -19.92
N ASN A 60 18.92 -28.94 -20.36
CA ASN A 60 18.78 -27.59 -19.83
C ASN A 60 18.19 -27.61 -18.42
N LEU A 61 18.96 -27.21 -17.42
CA LEU A 61 18.54 -27.23 -16.02
C LEU A 61 17.49 -26.15 -15.72
N ARG A 62 17.61 -24.97 -16.35
CA ARG A 62 16.77 -23.81 -16.09
C ARG A 62 15.33 -24.01 -16.59
N ASP A 63 15.18 -24.51 -17.81
CA ASP A 63 13.86 -24.81 -18.41
C ASP A 63 13.11 -25.91 -17.64
N ASN A 64 13.85 -26.68 -16.83
CA ASN A 64 13.32 -27.74 -15.99
C ASN A 64 13.22 -27.33 -14.51
N ASN A 65 13.29 -26.03 -14.19
CA ASN A 65 13.15 -25.48 -12.84
C ASN A 65 14.13 -26.10 -11.81
N VAL A 66 15.32 -26.49 -12.27
CA VAL A 66 16.37 -27.06 -11.40
C VAL A 66 17.15 -25.92 -10.74
N PHE A 67 17.09 -25.89 -9.41
CA PHE A 67 17.88 -25.00 -8.56
C PHE A 67 19.35 -25.45 -8.46
N ASP A 68 19.60 -26.75 -8.26
CA ASP A 68 20.96 -27.28 -8.15
C ASP A 68 21.08 -28.77 -8.50
N VAL A 69 22.30 -29.20 -8.84
CA VAL A 69 22.64 -30.61 -9.12
C VAL A 69 23.59 -31.11 -8.04
N VAL A 70 23.12 -32.05 -7.21
CA VAL A 70 23.89 -32.61 -6.09
C VAL A 70 24.81 -33.74 -6.55
N LYS A 71 24.33 -34.58 -7.49
CA LYS A 71 25.04 -35.77 -7.95
C LYS A 71 24.57 -36.16 -9.34
N VAL A 72 25.49 -36.67 -10.15
CA VAL A 72 25.18 -37.25 -11.47
C VAL A 72 25.68 -38.69 -11.50
N GLU A 73 24.84 -39.60 -11.96
CA GLU A 73 25.14 -41.01 -12.11
C GLU A 73 24.88 -41.49 -13.53
N ARG A 74 25.78 -42.34 -14.03
CA ARG A 74 25.64 -43.02 -15.30
C ARG A 74 26.00 -44.48 -15.14
N MET A 75 25.11 -45.37 -15.58
CA MET A 75 25.29 -46.83 -15.47
C MET A 75 25.74 -47.26 -14.05
N SER A 76 25.13 -46.66 -13.02
CA SER A 76 25.46 -46.89 -11.60
C SER A 76 26.88 -46.45 -11.19
N ARG A 77 27.52 -45.55 -11.95
CA ARG A 77 28.79 -44.90 -11.63
C ARG A 77 28.56 -43.42 -11.41
N ILE A 78 29.16 -42.86 -10.37
CA ILE A 78 29.12 -41.42 -10.08
C ILE A 78 30.00 -40.70 -11.11
N ALA A 79 29.43 -39.73 -11.80
CA ALA A 79 30.16 -38.88 -12.72
C ALA A 79 30.93 -37.80 -11.95
N GLN A 80 32.18 -37.55 -12.35
CA GLN A 80 33.01 -36.52 -11.74
C GLN A 80 32.66 -35.14 -12.31
N PRO A 81 32.46 -34.11 -11.47
CA PRO A 81 32.29 -32.75 -11.96
C PRO A 81 33.58 -32.26 -12.61
N VAL A 82 33.46 -31.60 -13.76
CA VAL A 82 34.58 -30.93 -14.44
C VAL A 82 34.21 -29.50 -14.77
N SER A 83 35.22 -28.63 -14.83
CA SER A 83 35.02 -27.22 -15.21
C SER A 83 34.61 -27.12 -16.69
N PRO A 84 33.73 -26.18 -17.06
CA PRO A 84 33.38 -25.90 -18.45
C PRO A 84 34.60 -25.67 -19.36
N GLU A 85 35.68 -25.10 -18.82
CA GLU A 85 36.92 -24.84 -19.56
C GLU A 85 37.65 -26.13 -19.98
N THR A 86 37.45 -27.21 -19.23
CA THR A 86 38.11 -28.50 -19.45
C THR A 86 37.30 -29.46 -20.34
N ILE A 87 36.19 -29.01 -20.92
CA ILE A 87 35.29 -29.83 -21.75
C ILE A 87 36.04 -30.54 -22.89
N TYR A 88 36.95 -29.85 -23.57
CA TYR A 88 37.71 -30.45 -24.67
C TYR A 88 38.65 -31.56 -24.19
N GLN A 89 39.21 -31.41 -22.97
CA GLN A 89 40.11 -32.40 -22.39
C GLN A 89 39.39 -33.68 -21.96
N VAL A 90 38.12 -33.61 -21.58
CA VAL A 90 37.35 -34.81 -21.22
C VAL A 90 36.82 -35.57 -22.43
N GLN A 91 36.84 -34.97 -23.62
CA GLN A 91 36.43 -35.58 -24.89
C GLN A 91 37.62 -36.11 -25.70
N ASP A 92 38.81 -35.55 -25.53
CA ASP A 92 40.02 -35.99 -26.22
C ASP A 92 40.52 -37.34 -25.67
N SER A 93 40.50 -38.38 -26.48
CA SER A 93 40.94 -39.73 -26.09
C SER A 93 42.42 -39.84 -25.74
N ALA A 94 43.24 -38.85 -26.12
CA ALA A 94 44.64 -38.76 -25.74
C ALA A 94 44.87 -38.04 -24.39
N SER A 95 43.84 -37.39 -23.84
CA SER A 95 43.92 -36.66 -22.59
C SER A 95 43.90 -37.58 -21.38
N ILE A 96 44.68 -37.23 -20.34
CA ILE A 96 44.62 -37.92 -19.04
C ILE A 96 43.28 -37.69 -18.31
N TYR A 97 42.53 -36.67 -18.72
CA TYR A 97 41.21 -36.33 -18.19
C TYR A 97 40.08 -36.94 -19.03
N TYR A 98 40.39 -37.76 -20.04
CA TYR A 98 39.40 -38.37 -20.92
C TYR A 98 38.35 -39.14 -20.12
N ALA A 99 37.09 -38.75 -20.28
CA ALA A 99 35.98 -39.41 -19.62
C ALA A 99 35.69 -40.75 -20.30
N GLN A 100 35.75 -41.83 -19.53
CA GLN A 100 35.46 -43.18 -20.01
C GLN A 100 34.08 -43.64 -19.55
N GLU A 101 33.52 -44.68 -20.17
CA GLU A 101 32.21 -45.20 -19.74
C GLU A 101 32.20 -45.64 -18.26
N TYR A 102 33.33 -46.13 -17.75
CA TYR A 102 33.49 -46.58 -16.37
C TYR A 102 33.91 -45.46 -15.40
N SER A 103 34.32 -44.30 -15.93
CA SER A 103 34.68 -43.10 -15.17
C SER A 103 34.08 -41.88 -15.87
N PRO A 104 32.75 -41.71 -15.78
CA PRO A 104 32.07 -40.63 -16.47
C PRO A 104 32.40 -39.28 -15.84
N ALA A 105 32.28 -38.22 -16.63
CA ALA A 105 32.42 -36.85 -16.16
C ALA A 105 31.17 -36.05 -16.50
N TYR A 106 30.90 -34.96 -15.80
CA TYR A 106 29.82 -34.04 -16.15
C TYR A 106 30.24 -32.59 -15.95
N THR A 107 29.63 -31.69 -16.72
CA THR A 107 29.80 -30.24 -16.60
C THR A 107 28.43 -29.59 -16.72
N ILE A 108 28.28 -28.43 -16.12
CA ILE A 108 27.16 -27.51 -16.37
C ILE A 108 27.75 -26.32 -17.10
N ASP A 109 27.36 -26.09 -18.34
CA ASP A 109 27.89 -24.97 -19.12
C ASP A 109 27.28 -23.62 -18.69
N PHE A 110 27.80 -22.52 -19.25
CA PHE A 110 27.36 -21.16 -18.93
C PHE A 110 25.90 -20.88 -19.29
N GLU A 111 25.27 -21.73 -20.11
CA GLU A 111 23.87 -21.66 -20.49
C GLU A 111 22.99 -22.58 -19.61
N SER A 112 23.54 -23.11 -18.51
CA SER A 112 22.90 -24.05 -17.59
C SER A 112 22.53 -25.40 -18.22
N ASN A 113 23.21 -25.80 -19.30
CA ASN A 113 23.03 -27.15 -19.85
C ASN A 113 23.98 -28.12 -19.16
N LEU A 114 23.40 -29.17 -18.58
CA LEU A 114 24.13 -30.32 -18.08
C LEU A 114 24.58 -31.21 -19.24
N ARG A 115 25.89 -31.44 -19.34
CA ARG A 115 26.49 -32.37 -20.30
C ARG A 115 27.22 -33.47 -19.55
N ILE A 116 27.12 -34.70 -20.03
CA ILE A 116 27.73 -35.89 -19.40
C ILE A 116 28.60 -36.60 -20.44
N PHE A 117 29.81 -36.95 -20.06
CA PHE A 117 30.85 -37.54 -20.92
C PHE A 117 31.22 -38.96 -20.46
N PRO A 118 31.67 -39.84 -21.37
CA PRO A 118 31.74 -39.65 -22.84
C PRO A 118 30.34 -39.49 -23.46
N ASP A 119 30.18 -38.64 -24.47
CA ASP A 119 28.85 -38.35 -25.05
C ASP A 119 28.13 -39.65 -25.46
N THR A 120 26.86 -39.74 -25.13
CA THR A 120 26.06 -40.92 -25.46
C THR A 120 25.00 -40.53 -26.44
N SER A 121 24.90 -41.30 -27.54
CA SER A 121 23.66 -41.36 -28.29
C SER A 121 22.48 -41.63 -27.34
N ALA A 122 21.29 -41.17 -27.71
CA ALA A 122 20.04 -41.13 -26.92
C ALA A 122 19.61 -42.44 -26.19
N THR A 123 20.35 -43.53 -26.33
CA THR A 123 20.11 -44.84 -25.74
C THR A 123 20.66 -45.03 -24.32
N LYS A 124 21.66 -44.25 -23.88
CA LYS A 124 22.22 -44.38 -22.52
C LYS A 124 21.72 -43.24 -21.62
N LYS A 125 20.79 -43.58 -20.73
CA LYS A 125 20.15 -42.64 -19.79
C LYS A 125 21.03 -42.39 -18.57
N ALA A 126 21.10 -41.14 -18.12
CA ALA A 126 21.76 -40.74 -16.87
C ALA A 126 20.73 -40.46 -15.78
N VAL A 127 21.12 -40.63 -14.52
CA VAL A 127 20.30 -40.24 -13.36
C VAL A 127 20.99 -39.07 -12.68
N ILE A 128 20.27 -37.98 -12.51
CA ILE A 128 20.76 -36.76 -11.86
C ILE A 128 19.98 -36.57 -10.57
N TYR A 129 20.65 -36.12 -9.53
CA TYR A 129 20.06 -35.82 -8.25
C TYR A 129 19.94 -34.32 -8.16
N VAL A 130 18.74 -33.82 -8.43
CA VAL A 130 18.45 -32.39 -8.57
C VAL A 130 17.64 -31.89 -7.40
N ILE A 131 17.76 -30.59 -7.17
CA ILE A 131 16.86 -29.84 -6.30
C ILE A 131 16.10 -28.90 -7.21
N PHE A 132 14.79 -28.92 -7.12
CA PHE A 132 13.95 -27.98 -7.84
C PHE A 132 13.91 -26.64 -7.12
N ASP A 133 13.72 -25.56 -7.87
CA ASP A 133 13.36 -24.26 -7.31
C ASP A 133 11.87 -24.24 -6.92
N SER A 134 11.39 -23.08 -6.49
CA SER A 134 10.01 -22.88 -6.09
C SER A 134 8.98 -23.03 -7.23
N ASN A 135 9.36 -22.84 -8.50
CA ASN A 135 8.51 -23.08 -9.67
C ASN A 135 8.39 -24.58 -9.98
N GLY A 136 9.42 -25.36 -9.64
CA GLY A 136 9.40 -26.82 -9.71
C GLY A 136 8.75 -27.48 -8.49
N LYS A 137 8.15 -26.70 -7.57
CA LYS A 137 7.50 -27.20 -6.36
C LYS A 137 6.05 -26.72 -6.23
N THR A 138 5.25 -27.49 -5.50
CA THR A 138 3.91 -27.13 -5.04
C THR A 138 3.97 -26.89 -3.54
N VAL A 139 3.64 -25.67 -3.12
CA VAL A 139 3.44 -25.30 -1.71
C VAL A 139 1.96 -25.45 -1.38
N ASP A 140 1.62 -26.45 -0.58
CA ASP A 140 0.26 -26.64 -0.06
C ASP A 140 0.16 -26.04 1.34
N ASP A 141 -0.48 -24.87 1.42
CA ASP A 141 -0.68 -24.12 2.65
C ASP A 141 -1.43 -24.95 3.71
N ASN A 142 -2.53 -25.59 3.32
CA ASN A 142 -3.41 -26.29 4.26
C ASN A 142 -2.79 -27.58 4.79
N ALA A 143 -2.09 -28.30 3.92
CA ALA A 143 -1.42 -29.55 4.27
C ALA A 143 -0.02 -29.34 4.90
N GLU A 144 0.51 -28.11 4.89
CA GLU A 144 1.87 -27.77 5.33
C GLU A 144 2.95 -28.61 4.62
N THR A 145 2.77 -28.80 3.31
CA THR A 145 3.68 -29.60 2.49
C THR A 145 4.32 -28.78 1.39
N ILE A 146 5.58 -29.08 1.09
CA ILE A 146 6.32 -28.49 -0.02
C ILE A 146 6.85 -29.65 -0.86
N LYS A 147 6.13 -29.94 -1.94
CA LYS A 147 6.36 -31.13 -2.76
C LYS A 147 6.99 -30.76 -4.08
N ASP A 148 7.85 -31.62 -4.59
CA ASP A 148 8.32 -31.51 -5.97
C ASP A 148 7.14 -31.77 -6.92
N ASN A 149 7.05 -30.97 -7.98
CA ASN A 149 6.06 -31.13 -9.03
C ASN A 149 6.23 -32.45 -9.79
N ALA A 150 5.18 -32.88 -10.48
CA ALA A 150 5.22 -34.08 -11.32
C ALA A 150 6.38 -34.02 -12.33
N TYR A 151 7.12 -35.13 -12.45
CA TYR A 151 8.29 -35.25 -13.31
C TYR A 151 8.33 -36.63 -13.96
N ASN A 152 9.16 -36.78 -15.00
CA ASN A 152 9.30 -38.05 -15.71
C ASN A 152 10.49 -38.86 -15.16
N LEU A 153 10.24 -40.11 -14.79
CA LEU A 153 11.28 -41.06 -14.41
C LEU A 153 11.13 -42.35 -15.23
N TYR A 154 12.16 -42.74 -15.97
CA TYR A 154 12.16 -43.94 -16.84
C TYR A 154 11.10 -43.97 -17.95
N GLY A 155 10.59 -42.82 -18.41
CA GLY A 155 9.47 -42.77 -19.36
C GLY A 155 8.11 -42.95 -18.70
N VAL A 156 8.08 -43.05 -17.36
CA VAL A 156 6.86 -43.04 -16.55
C VAL A 156 6.67 -41.61 -16.05
N ASN A 157 5.56 -40.99 -16.44
CA ASN A 157 5.14 -39.74 -15.84
C ASN A 157 4.71 -40.02 -14.40
N TYR A 158 5.52 -39.59 -13.43
CA TYR A 158 5.11 -39.61 -12.04
C TYR A 158 4.24 -38.38 -11.82
N SER A 159 2.92 -38.60 -11.79
CA SER A 159 1.93 -37.59 -11.42
C SER A 159 1.84 -37.35 -9.91
N ILE A 160 2.67 -38.06 -9.13
CA ILE A 160 2.64 -38.01 -7.67
C ILE A 160 3.62 -36.95 -7.21
N LEU A 161 3.10 -35.95 -6.51
CA LEU A 161 3.89 -34.95 -5.79
C LEU A 161 4.69 -35.65 -4.68
N VAL A 162 6.01 -35.43 -4.65
CA VAL A 162 6.90 -36.07 -3.67
C VAL A 162 7.40 -35.06 -2.64
N GLU A 163 7.18 -35.35 -1.36
CA GLU A 163 7.71 -34.53 -0.27
C GLU A 163 9.21 -34.81 -0.10
N LYS A 164 10.04 -33.88 -0.59
CA LYS A 164 11.50 -33.88 -0.39
C LYS A 164 12.00 -32.71 0.46
N PHE A 165 11.15 -31.74 0.75
CA PHE A 165 11.52 -30.61 1.58
C PHE A 165 11.50 -31.02 3.06
N PRO A 166 12.64 -31.02 3.78
CA PRO A 166 12.68 -31.50 5.16
C PRO A 166 11.84 -30.61 6.08
N ASP A 167 11.10 -31.22 7.01
CA ASP A 167 10.18 -30.52 7.91
C ASP A 167 10.87 -29.41 8.71
N ILE A 168 12.10 -29.65 9.16
CA ILE A 168 12.86 -28.66 9.94
C ILE A 168 13.05 -27.34 9.19
N TRP A 169 13.24 -27.39 7.87
CA TRP A 169 13.45 -26.19 7.05
C TRP A 169 12.14 -25.48 6.70
N LYS A 170 10.98 -26.11 6.89
CA LYS A 170 9.67 -25.45 6.69
C LYS A 170 9.46 -24.32 7.68
N ASP A 171 9.97 -24.46 8.90
CA ASP A 171 9.91 -23.38 9.90
C ASP A 171 10.72 -22.17 9.44
N TYR A 172 11.85 -22.38 8.78
CA TYR A 172 12.64 -21.29 8.18
C TYR A 172 11.90 -20.60 7.03
N VAL A 173 11.22 -21.36 6.17
CA VAL A 173 10.36 -20.83 5.10
C VAL A 173 9.27 -19.94 5.69
N ILE A 174 8.61 -20.36 6.77
CA ILE A 174 7.58 -19.57 7.46
C ILE A 174 8.18 -18.26 7.99
N LEU A 175 9.32 -18.32 8.67
CA LEU A 175 9.96 -17.13 9.23
C LEU A 175 10.33 -16.12 8.15
N HIS A 176 10.94 -16.57 7.03
CA HIS A 176 11.30 -15.64 5.96
C HIS A 176 10.08 -15.12 5.20
N ALA A 177 9.04 -15.95 4.98
CA ALA A 177 7.78 -15.47 4.42
C ALA A 177 7.15 -14.39 5.31
N SER A 178 7.15 -14.57 6.64
CA SER A 178 6.69 -13.55 7.58
C SER A 178 7.48 -12.25 7.49
N GLU A 179 8.81 -12.32 7.35
CA GLU A 179 9.67 -11.15 7.15
C GLU A 179 9.30 -10.39 5.88
N LEU A 180 9.14 -11.08 4.74
CA LEU A 180 8.77 -10.45 3.46
C LEU A 180 7.44 -9.70 3.58
N LEU A 181 6.43 -10.31 4.21
CA LEU A 181 5.13 -9.69 4.41
C LEU A 181 5.17 -8.51 5.38
N LEU A 182 6.00 -8.57 6.42
CA LEU A 182 6.21 -7.45 7.33
C LEU A 182 6.91 -6.27 6.63
N LEU A 183 7.88 -6.53 5.75
CA LEU A 183 8.53 -5.50 4.93
C LEU A 183 7.54 -4.86 3.95
N GLU A 184 6.66 -5.65 3.33
CA GLU A 184 5.58 -5.11 2.47
C GLU A 184 4.65 -4.17 3.24
N LYS A 185 4.27 -4.54 4.48
CA LYS A 185 3.49 -3.66 5.36
C LYS A 185 4.20 -2.34 5.67
N MET A 186 5.53 -2.36 5.85
CA MET A 186 6.30 -1.13 6.04
C MET A 186 6.20 -0.19 4.84
N VAL A 187 6.29 -0.72 3.63
CA VAL A 187 6.14 0.04 2.38
C VAL A 187 4.73 0.60 2.24
N ASP A 188 3.71 -0.12 2.70
CA ASP A 188 2.33 0.36 2.65
C ASP A 188 2.03 1.48 3.65
N PHE A 189 2.73 1.55 4.80
CA PHE A 189 2.56 2.69 5.72
C PHE A 189 2.93 4.02 5.06
N SER A 190 3.96 4.06 4.20
CA SER A 190 4.30 5.29 3.49
C SER A 190 3.23 5.74 2.49
N LYS A 191 2.39 4.81 2.00
CA LYS A 191 1.25 5.12 1.12
C LYS A 191 -0.02 5.53 1.88
N LYS A 192 -0.15 5.13 3.14
CA LYS A 192 -1.33 5.41 3.99
C LYS A 192 -1.27 6.77 4.69
N LEU A 193 -0.13 7.45 4.64
CA LEU A 193 -0.07 8.86 5.02
C LEU A 193 -0.98 9.64 4.05
N PRO A 194 -1.86 10.54 4.54
CA PRO A 194 -2.67 11.38 3.67
C PRO A 194 -1.75 12.18 2.75
N THR A 195 -1.68 11.81 1.46
CA THR A 195 -0.83 12.47 0.47
C THR A 195 -1.47 13.75 -0.07
N ASP A 196 -2.73 14.01 0.29
CA ASP A 196 -3.51 15.09 -0.27
C ASP A 196 -4.42 15.69 0.81
N LEU A 197 -4.07 16.90 1.27
CA LEU A 197 -4.92 17.71 2.14
C LEU A 197 -6.07 18.37 1.35
N ASP A 198 -5.98 18.40 0.03
CA ASP A 198 -6.82 19.21 -0.86
C ASP A 198 -7.84 18.36 -1.65
N ALA A 199 -7.61 17.04 -1.81
CA ALA A 199 -8.54 16.13 -2.49
C ALA A 199 -9.81 15.79 -1.70
N ASP A 200 -9.87 16.08 -0.39
CA ASP A 200 -11.12 15.99 0.36
C ASP A 200 -11.99 17.23 0.09
N THR A 201 -12.48 17.30 -1.16
CA THR A 201 -13.31 18.40 -1.68
C THR A 201 -14.59 18.57 -0.88
N THR A 202 -15.12 17.51 -0.27
CA THR A 202 -16.38 17.59 0.49
C THR A 202 -16.28 18.37 1.79
N LEU A 203 -15.07 18.43 2.38
CA LEU A 203 -14.86 18.86 3.76
C LEU A 203 -14.02 20.14 3.86
N PHE A 204 -13.31 20.53 2.80
CA PHE A 204 -12.67 21.85 2.67
C PHE A 204 -13.43 22.80 1.74
N ASP A 205 -14.32 22.32 0.84
CA ASP A 205 -15.19 23.25 0.09
C ASP A 205 -16.23 23.93 0.99
N GLN A 206 -16.69 23.28 2.08
CA GLN A 206 -17.51 23.95 3.11
C GLN A 206 -16.77 25.11 3.80
N ILE A 207 -15.43 25.10 3.76
CA ILE A 207 -14.57 26.16 4.31
C ILE A 207 -14.42 27.30 3.29
N ALA A 208 -14.37 26.98 2.00
CA ALA A 208 -14.39 27.97 0.92
C ALA A 208 -15.77 28.68 0.81
N ASP A 209 -16.86 28.01 1.20
CA ASP A 209 -18.23 28.54 1.13
C ASP A 209 -18.61 29.49 2.28
N VAL A 210 -17.70 29.77 3.22
CA VAL A 210 -17.82 30.93 4.11
C VAL A 210 -17.50 32.20 3.32
N ALA A 211 -18.33 32.51 2.32
CA ALA A 211 -18.27 33.75 1.59
C ALA A 211 -18.40 34.91 2.60
N LEU A 212 -17.30 35.66 2.73
CA LEU A 212 -17.07 36.62 3.81
C LEU A 212 -17.91 37.90 3.72
N SER A 213 -18.78 38.09 2.72
CA SER A 213 -19.56 39.31 2.57
C SER A 213 -20.94 39.21 3.25
N ILE A 214 -21.17 39.98 4.32
CA ILE A 214 -22.53 40.37 4.70
C ILE A 214 -22.89 41.50 3.74
N THR A 215 -23.69 41.19 2.72
CA THR A 215 -24.27 42.24 1.88
C THR A 215 -25.61 42.61 2.49
N TYR A 216 -25.71 43.83 3.01
CA TYR A 216 -26.97 44.43 3.43
C TYR A 216 -27.13 45.75 2.68
N THR A 217 -28.35 46.02 2.26
CA THR A 217 -28.70 47.27 1.63
C THR A 217 -29.62 48.01 2.59
N PHE A 218 -29.14 49.09 3.18
CA PHE A 218 -30.01 49.97 3.95
C PHE A 218 -31.15 50.45 3.03
N PRO A 219 -32.43 50.40 3.44
CA PRO A 219 -33.55 50.91 2.66
C PRO A 219 -33.55 52.44 2.66
N SER A 220 -32.49 53.03 2.08
CA SER A 220 -32.24 54.47 2.11
C SER A 220 -33.34 55.24 1.42
N ALA A 221 -33.98 54.66 0.40
CA ALA A 221 -35.09 55.29 -0.31
C ALA A 221 -36.33 55.44 0.60
N ASP A 222 -36.74 54.39 1.32
CA ASP A 222 -37.95 54.43 2.15
C ASP A 222 -37.73 55.24 3.43
N TYR A 223 -36.52 55.18 3.99
CA TYR A 223 -36.10 56.00 5.11
C TYR A 223 -36.04 57.49 4.72
N GLN A 224 -35.41 57.81 3.59
CA GLN A 224 -35.30 59.18 3.10
C GLN A 224 -36.67 59.72 2.66
N ASP A 225 -37.52 58.91 2.03
CA ASP A 225 -38.91 59.29 1.70
C ASP A 225 -39.72 59.64 2.97
N ALA A 226 -39.56 58.88 4.05
CA ALA A 226 -40.23 59.17 5.33
C ALA A 226 -39.73 60.51 5.92
N LEU A 227 -38.43 60.76 5.87
CA LEU A 227 -37.84 62.02 6.33
C LEU A 227 -38.21 63.20 5.44
N ASP A 228 -38.21 63.02 4.13
CA ASP A 228 -38.54 64.05 3.15
C ASP A 228 -40.02 64.44 3.24
N LYS A 229 -40.90 63.46 3.46
CA LYS A 229 -42.33 63.70 3.78
C LYS A 229 -42.51 64.41 5.11
N ALA A 230 -41.85 63.96 6.18
CA ALA A 230 -41.92 64.64 7.47
C ALA A 230 -41.41 66.10 7.38
N LYS A 231 -40.35 66.34 6.61
CA LYS A 231 -39.79 67.68 6.39
C LYS A 231 -40.70 68.55 5.54
N SER A 232 -41.24 68.03 4.44
CA SER A 232 -42.15 68.79 3.57
C SER A 232 -43.43 69.19 4.29
N LEU A 233 -43.95 68.34 5.17
CA LEU A 233 -45.11 68.64 6.00
C LEU A 233 -44.86 69.75 7.03
N MET A 234 -43.60 70.00 7.42
CA MET A 234 -43.24 71.06 8.37
C MET A 234 -42.86 72.39 7.70
N ASP A 235 -42.14 72.31 6.57
CA ASP A 235 -41.53 73.47 5.89
C ASP A 235 -42.54 74.19 4.97
N SER A 236 -42.48 75.52 4.87
CA SER A 236 -43.41 76.37 4.07
C SER A 236 -43.27 76.22 2.54
N THR A 237 -42.64 75.13 2.09
CA THR A 237 -42.45 74.81 0.67
C THR A 237 -43.03 73.45 0.28
N GLY A 238 -43.58 72.67 1.24
CA GLY A 238 -44.10 71.33 0.98
C GLY A 238 -45.60 71.28 0.68
N SER A 239 -46.01 70.37 -0.21
CA SER A 239 -47.40 70.15 -0.63
C SER A 239 -47.91 68.80 -0.13
N ILE A 240 -49.08 68.79 0.52
CA ILE A 240 -49.82 67.56 0.85
C ILE A 240 -50.69 67.21 -0.37
N GLY A 241 -50.24 66.27 -1.19
CA GLY A 241 -51.06 65.71 -2.28
C GLY A 241 -50.58 66.00 -3.70
N GLY A 242 -49.45 66.67 -3.87
CA GLY A 242 -48.76 66.79 -5.16
C GLY A 242 -49.45 67.71 -6.18
N ASP A 243 -50.47 68.49 -5.78
CA ASP A 243 -51.16 69.44 -6.66
C ASP A 243 -50.44 70.79 -6.78
N GLY A 244 -49.35 70.99 -6.02
CA GLY A 244 -48.54 72.21 -6.04
C GLY A 244 -49.01 73.31 -5.09
N THR A 245 -50.13 73.14 -4.39
CA THR A 245 -50.48 73.98 -3.24
C THR A 245 -49.65 73.57 -2.04
N VAL A 246 -48.96 74.55 -1.45
CA VAL A 246 -48.20 74.35 -0.23
C VAL A 246 -49.22 74.17 0.90
N LEU A 247 -49.13 73.04 1.59
CA LEU A 247 -50.01 72.67 2.70
C LEU A 247 -49.08 72.09 3.77
N SER A 248 -48.55 72.95 4.62
CA SER A 248 -47.60 72.57 5.67
C SER A 248 -48.00 73.17 7.00
N ALA A 249 -47.47 72.62 8.09
CA ALA A 249 -47.74 73.12 9.44
C ALA A 249 -47.36 74.60 9.58
N GLN A 250 -46.30 75.05 8.90
CA GLN A 250 -45.91 76.46 8.89
C GLN A 250 -46.92 77.35 8.15
N GLN A 251 -47.49 76.89 7.04
CA GLN A 251 -48.49 77.67 6.31
C GLN A 251 -49.82 77.75 7.06
N TRP A 252 -50.28 76.64 7.64
CA TRP A 252 -51.49 76.66 8.48
C TRP A 252 -51.32 77.55 9.72
N LEU A 253 -50.09 77.68 10.23
CA LEU A 253 -49.76 78.60 11.31
C LEU A 253 -49.85 80.07 10.86
N GLU A 254 -49.42 80.37 9.62
CA GLU A 254 -49.55 81.71 9.01
C GLU A 254 -51.01 82.09 8.72
N ASP A 255 -51.85 81.10 8.39
CA ASP A 255 -53.30 81.27 8.13
C ASP A 255 -54.17 81.19 9.42
N GLU A 256 -53.55 81.08 10.60
CA GLU A 256 -54.22 80.96 11.91
C GLU A 256 -55.18 79.74 12.04
N ASP A 257 -54.96 78.67 11.27
CA ASP A 257 -55.77 77.43 11.33
C ASP A 257 -55.13 76.38 12.25
N GLU A 258 -55.39 76.52 13.55
CA GLU A 258 -54.80 75.65 14.59
C GLU A 258 -55.16 74.16 14.45
N ASP A 259 -56.35 73.84 13.93
CA ASP A 259 -56.79 72.46 13.76
C ASP A 259 -56.01 71.78 12.62
N MET A 260 -55.75 72.50 11.54
CA MET A 260 -54.93 72.01 10.42
C MET A 260 -53.44 71.92 10.78
N VAL A 261 -52.91 72.85 11.59
CA VAL A 261 -51.57 72.72 12.19
C VAL A 261 -51.48 71.43 12.98
N ARG A 262 -52.44 71.15 13.87
CA ARG A 262 -52.45 69.94 14.71
C ARG A 262 -52.50 68.67 13.86
N SER A 263 -53.39 68.59 12.88
CA SER A 263 -53.51 67.43 11.99
C SER A 263 -52.24 67.20 11.16
N THR A 264 -51.61 68.28 10.67
CA THR A 264 -50.36 68.17 9.91
C THR A 264 -49.21 67.69 10.79
N LEU A 265 -49.13 68.15 12.04
CA LEU A 265 -48.15 67.66 13.01
C LEU A 265 -48.36 66.19 13.39
N GLU A 266 -49.61 65.71 13.45
CA GLU A 266 -49.91 64.28 13.64
C GLU A 266 -49.40 63.43 12.46
N ALA A 267 -49.55 63.92 11.23
CA ALA A 267 -49.00 63.26 10.03
C ALA A 267 -47.45 63.25 10.04
N VAL A 268 -46.81 64.35 10.46
CA VAL A 268 -45.35 64.40 10.68
C VAL A 268 -44.92 63.35 11.71
N GLN A 269 -45.63 63.23 12.82
CA GLN A 269 -45.32 62.24 13.85
C GLN A 269 -45.47 60.81 13.33
N ALA A 270 -46.47 60.53 12.49
CA ALA A 270 -46.65 59.23 11.86
C ALA A 270 -45.49 58.87 10.91
N GLU A 271 -45.02 59.82 10.10
CA GLU A 271 -43.89 59.62 9.18
C GLU A 271 -42.55 59.46 9.92
N LEU A 272 -42.31 60.25 10.98
CA LEU A 272 -41.16 60.04 11.88
C LEU A 272 -41.23 58.68 12.59
N GLY A 273 -42.43 58.24 12.98
CA GLY A 273 -42.67 56.91 13.50
C GLY A 273 -42.33 55.82 12.50
N ARG A 274 -42.68 56.00 11.22
CA ARG A 274 -42.31 55.09 10.11
C ARG A 274 -40.79 55.04 9.92
N ALA A 275 -40.11 56.19 9.92
CA ALA A 275 -38.65 56.25 9.84
C ALA A 275 -37.98 55.52 11.03
N GLY A 276 -38.52 55.67 12.23
CA GLY A 276 -38.09 54.95 13.43
C GLY A 276 -38.28 53.43 13.32
N ALA A 277 -39.41 52.98 12.76
CA ALA A 277 -39.68 51.57 12.51
C ALA A 277 -38.68 50.96 11.51
N ILE A 278 -38.42 51.65 10.39
CA ILE A 278 -37.45 51.20 9.37
C ILE A 278 -36.05 51.05 9.97
N LEU A 279 -35.60 52.01 10.79
CA LEU A 279 -34.32 51.91 11.52
C LEU A 279 -34.31 50.75 12.51
N GLY A 280 -35.42 50.52 13.22
CA GLY A 280 -35.57 49.41 14.15
C GLY A 280 -35.45 48.04 13.47
N GLU A 281 -36.14 47.87 12.34
CA GLU A 281 -36.10 46.65 11.52
C GLU A 281 -34.70 46.40 10.96
N PHE A 282 -34.06 47.44 10.41
CA PHE A 282 -32.70 47.33 9.89
C PHE A 282 -31.69 46.95 10.98
N ASN A 283 -31.78 47.53 12.18
CA ASN A 283 -30.94 47.14 13.31
C ASN A 283 -31.21 45.69 13.76
N ALA A 284 -32.47 45.25 13.76
CA ALA A 284 -32.82 43.87 14.08
C ALA A 284 -32.24 42.89 13.05
N GLU A 285 -32.28 43.22 11.77
CA GLU A 285 -31.69 42.40 10.70
C GLU A 285 -30.16 42.31 10.84
N ILE A 286 -29.47 43.43 11.09
CA ILE A 286 -28.03 43.44 11.37
C ILE A 286 -27.69 42.50 12.52
N ASN A 287 -28.41 42.62 13.65
CA ASN A 287 -28.16 41.79 14.83
C ASN A 287 -28.41 40.30 14.56
N ALA A 288 -29.44 39.96 13.78
CA ALA A 288 -29.71 38.59 13.37
C ALA A 288 -28.58 38.01 12.51
N LYS A 289 -28.07 38.79 11.53
CA LYS A 289 -26.95 38.37 10.67
C LYS A 289 -25.63 38.24 11.43
N VAL A 290 -25.34 39.15 12.36
CA VAL A 290 -24.17 39.06 13.24
C VAL A 290 -24.22 37.79 14.08
N THR A 291 -25.39 37.47 14.65
CA THR A 291 -25.61 36.24 15.44
C THR A 291 -25.40 35.00 14.58
N GLN A 292 -25.97 34.96 13.38
CA GLN A 292 -25.80 33.86 12.43
C GLN A 292 -24.31 33.66 12.08
N LYS A 293 -23.57 34.73 11.79
CA LYS A 293 -22.13 34.64 11.51
C LYS A 293 -21.32 34.12 12.70
N SER A 294 -21.67 34.53 13.91
CA SER A 294 -21.02 34.02 15.13
C SER A 294 -21.22 32.50 15.29
N GLN A 295 -22.43 32.01 15.02
CA GLN A 295 -22.73 30.57 15.04
C GLN A 295 -21.93 29.80 13.99
N VAL A 296 -21.91 30.27 12.73
CA VAL A 296 -21.12 29.65 11.66
C VAL A 296 -19.63 29.61 12.01
N LEU A 297 -19.09 30.69 12.61
CA LEU A 297 -17.70 30.72 13.05
C LEU A 297 -17.42 29.70 14.17
N GLN A 298 -18.33 29.54 15.12
CA GLN A 298 -18.21 28.54 16.19
C GLN A 298 -18.25 27.11 15.64
N GLU A 299 -19.18 26.83 14.72
CA GLU A 299 -19.27 25.53 14.05
C GLU A 299 -18.01 25.22 13.25
N PHE A 300 -17.48 26.21 12.53
CA PHE A 300 -16.22 26.11 11.81
C PHE A 300 -15.05 25.76 12.74
N GLN A 301 -14.89 26.48 13.85
CA GLN A 301 -13.86 26.18 14.86
C GLN A 301 -14.03 24.77 15.44
N ALA A 302 -15.26 24.34 15.74
CA ALA A 302 -15.54 23.00 16.24
C ALA A 302 -15.19 21.91 15.22
N ASN A 303 -15.47 22.12 13.94
CA ASN A 303 -15.16 21.18 12.86
C ASN A 303 -13.66 21.05 12.63
N ILE A 304 -12.89 22.14 12.70
CA ILE A 304 -11.41 22.08 12.68
C ILE A 304 -10.89 21.23 13.85
N GLN A 305 -11.36 21.47 15.07
CA GLN A 305 -10.92 20.71 16.25
C GLN A 305 -11.22 19.21 16.12
N LYS A 306 -12.41 18.85 15.61
CA LYS A 306 -12.77 17.45 15.34
C LYS A 306 -11.83 16.80 14.33
N LYS A 307 -11.48 17.51 13.24
CA LYS A 307 -10.55 17.02 12.23
C LYS A 307 -9.14 16.83 12.79
N MET A 308 -8.60 17.82 13.51
CA MET A 308 -7.29 17.68 14.15
C MET A 308 -7.25 16.46 15.07
N GLY A 309 -8.28 16.27 15.91
CA GLY A 309 -8.37 15.09 16.78
C GLY A 309 -8.50 13.76 16.03
N LEU A 310 -9.08 13.75 14.83
CA LEU A 310 -9.11 12.56 13.96
C LEU A 310 -7.71 12.27 13.39
N TYR A 311 -6.98 13.28 12.93
CA TYR A 311 -5.61 13.11 12.46
C TYR A 311 -4.67 12.65 13.57
N ASP A 312 -4.76 13.22 14.77
CA ASP A 312 -3.97 12.78 15.92
C ASP A 312 -4.20 11.28 16.21
N LYS A 313 -5.45 10.82 16.14
CA LYS A 313 -5.78 9.39 16.30
C LYS A 313 -5.19 8.52 15.18
N ILE A 314 -5.27 8.98 13.94
CA ILE A 314 -4.69 8.26 12.78
C ILE A 314 -3.18 8.16 12.93
N ILE A 315 -2.50 9.26 13.28
CA ILE A 315 -1.05 9.32 13.50
C ILE A 315 -0.65 8.40 14.66
N GLN A 316 -1.35 8.46 15.80
CA GLN A 316 -1.10 7.58 16.95
C GLN A 316 -1.24 6.10 16.58
N LYS A 317 -2.29 5.75 15.82
CA LYS A 317 -2.49 4.39 15.34
C LYS A 317 -1.37 3.94 14.39
N LEU A 318 -1.05 4.75 13.37
CA LEU A 318 0.03 4.47 12.43
C LEU A 318 1.38 4.32 13.13
N SER A 319 1.67 5.17 14.12
CA SER A 319 2.89 5.09 14.92
C SER A 319 2.95 3.79 15.73
N THR A 320 1.84 3.39 16.34
CA THR A 320 1.75 2.13 17.10
C THR A 320 1.94 0.93 16.19
N ASP A 321 1.23 0.91 15.06
CA ASP A 321 1.30 -0.17 14.06
C ASP A 321 2.71 -0.28 13.47
N TYR A 322 3.37 0.85 13.17
CA TYR A 322 4.75 0.88 12.68
C TYR A 322 5.74 0.33 13.71
N GLN A 323 5.66 0.77 14.97
CA GLN A 323 6.52 0.26 16.05
C GLN A 323 6.33 -1.25 16.24
N TRP A 324 5.09 -1.73 16.16
CA TRP A 324 4.79 -3.15 16.23
C TRP A 324 5.44 -3.91 15.06
N VAL A 325 5.25 -3.48 13.81
CA VAL A 325 5.86 -4.13 12.63
C VAL A 325 7.40 -4.15 12.73
N ALA A 326 8.01 -3.02 13.10
CA ALA A 326 9.46 -2.93 13.28
C ALA A 326 9.97 -3.91 14.35
N SER A 327 9.24 -4.05 15.47
CA SER A 327 9.59 -4.99 16.53
C SER A 327 9.45 -6.46 16.10
N GLN A 328 8.42 -6.78 15.29
CA GLN A 328 8.24 -8.13 14.76
C GLN A 328 9.32 -8.50 13.76
N ILE A 329 9.76 -7.57 12.91
CA ILE A 329 10.89 -7.81 11.99
C ILE A 329 12.14 -8.19 12.78
N GLN A 330 12.48 -7.45 13.83
CA GLN A 330 13.64 -7.77 14.68
C GLN A 330 13.51 -9.14 15.33
N LEU A 331 12.31 -9.49 15.82
CA LEU A 331 12.05 -10.80 16.42
C LEU A 331 12.18 -11.94 15.40
N VAL A 332 11.62 -11.79 14.20
CA VAL A 332 11.69 -12.79 13.13
C VAL A 332 13.14 -12.96 12.67
N GLN A 333 13.88 -11.87 12.49
CA GLN A 333 15.31 -11.92 12.14
C GLN A 333 16.13 -12.62 13.21
N ALA A 334 15.90 -12.34 14.50
CA ALA A 334 16.57 -13.05 15.59
C ALA A 334 16.28 -14.55 15.54
N LYS A 335 15.01 -14.96 15.36
CA LYS A 335 14.63 -16.37 15.23
C LYS A 335 15.25 -17.07 14.02
N LYS A 336 15.36 -16.38 12.88
CA LYS A 336 16.06 -16.92 11.69
C LYS A 336 17.54 -17.17 12.00
N GLN A 337 18.21 -16.22 12.64
CA GLN A 337 19.62 -16.38 13.04
C GLN A 337 19.81 -17.54 14.03
N GLU A 338 18.95 -17.64 15.04
CA GLU A 338 18.96 -18.77 15.98
C GLU A 338 18.76 -20.11 15.26
N PHE A 339 17.84 -20.17 14.30
CA PHE A 339 17.59 -21.36 13.50
C PHE A 339 18.84 -21.79 12.73
N ILE A 340 19.49 -20.86 12.02
CA ILE A 340 20.72 -21.15 11.25
C ILE A 340 21.84 -21.65 12.17
N GLN A 341 22.04 -21.00 13.32
CA GLN A 341 23.05 -21.40 14.31
C GLN A 341 22.77 -22.81 14.84
N ALA A 342 21.51 -23.15 15.10
CA ALA A 342 21.10 -24.48 15.56
C ALA A 342 21.37 -25.59 14.52
N GLN A 343 21.38 -25.28 13.23
CA GLN A 343 21.73 -26.24 12.16
C GLN A 343 23.25 -26.47 12.01
N GLY A 344 24.06 -26.07 12.99
CA GLY A 344 25.52 -26.18 12.95
C GLY A 344 26.20 -25.03 12.18
N GLY A 345 25.46 -23.96 11.92
CA GLY A 345 25.89 -22.83 11.13
C GLY A 345 26.63 -21.73 11.89
N GLY A 346 27.61 -22.08 12.72
CA GLY A 346 28.42 -21.09 13.43
C GLY A 346 29.10 -20.13 12.44
N GLY A 347 28.61 -18.89 12.35
CA GLY A 347 29.12 -17.84 11.44
C GLY A 347 28.43 -17.73 10.08
N MET A 348 27.31 -18.41 9.85
CA MET A 348 26.58 -18.34 8.59
C MET A 348 25.65 -17.11 8.53
N SER A 349 25.74 -16.37 7.42
CA SER A 349 24.89 -15.22 7.12
C SER A 349 23.57 -15.68 6.50
N ASP A 350 22.48 -15.00 6.88
CA ASP A 350 21.12 -15.17 6.31
C ASP A 350 21.04 -14.62 4.88
N ASN A 351 22.08 -13.94 4.40
CA ASN A 351 22.14 -13.45 3.03
C ASN A 351 22.66 -14.52 2.06
N PRO A 352 21.83 -15.03 1.12
CA PRO A 352 22.26 -15.99 0.11
C PRO A 352 23.25 -15.40 -0.92
N GLU A 353 23.34 -14.08 -1.07
CA GLU A 353 24.16 -13.40 -2.10
C GLU A 353 25.59 -13.03 -1.65
N GLU A 354 25.88 -13.01 -0.35
CA GLU A 354 27.19 -12.57 0.20
C GLU A 354 28.39 -13.51 -0.12
N GLY A 355 28.28 -14.39 -1.12
CA GLY A 355 29.32 -15.35 -1.52
C GLY A 355 29.38 -15.65 -3.01
N GLN A 356 28.70 -14.89 -3.87
CA GLN A 356 28.94 -14.95 -5.32
C GLN A 356 30.19 -14.12 -5.64
N ILE A 357 31.34 -14.79 -5.67
CA ILE A 357 32.54 -14.37 -6.40
C ILE A 357 32.71 -15.32 -7.58
#